data_AF-A0A5C6E9V2-F1
#
_entry.id   AF-A0A5C6E9V2-F1
#
_cell.length_a   1.000
_cell.length_b   1.000
_cell.length_c   1.000
_cell.angle_alpha   90.00
_cell.angle_beta   90.00
_cell.angle_gamma   90.00
#
_symmetry.space_group_name_H-M   'P 1'
#
loop_
_entity.id
_entity.type
_entity.pdbx_description
1 polymer ?
#
loop_
_entity_poly.entity_id
_entity_poly.type
_entity_poly.pdbx_seq_one_letter_code
_entity_poly.pdbx_strand_id
1 'polypeptide(L)'
;MLQAAIDVEVEDCLAQHGNRRDERGRRLVVKNGSLPEREILTGAGAISVTQGRVRDNTADPDKRVTFSPSVLPAYLRKTQAIEELIPRFVWKRMPTKSSGYWCEWARPLGSRILLRQ
;
A
#
# COMPACT_ATOMS: atom_id res chain seq x y z
N MET A 1 16.94 -8.41 6.15
CA MET A 1 16.70 -8.85 4.76
C MET A 1 15.95 -7.80 3.95
N LEU A 2 14.76 -7.37 4.36
CA LEU A 2 13.97 -6.38 3.61
C LEU A 2 14.63 -5.00 3.49
N GLN A 3 15.18 -4.49 4.60
CA GLN A 3 15.93 -3.22 4.61
C GLN A 3 17.11 -3.25 3.62
N ALA A 4 17.91 -4.31 3.66
CA ALA A 4 19.05 -4.47 2.76
C ALA A 4 18.64 -4.51 1.28
N ALA A 5 17.50 -5.11 0.94
CA ALA A 5 17.01 -5.11 -0.43
C ALA A 5 16.66 -3.69 -0.92
N ILE A 6 16.03 -2.87 -0.07
CA ILE A 6 15.73 -1.47 -0.38
C ILE A 6 17.04 -0.67 -0.53
N ASP A 7 18.00 -0.90 0.36
CA ASP A 7 19.28 -0.20 0.31
C ASP A 7 20.04 -0.52 -0.98
N VAL A 8 20.04 -1.79 -1.40
CA VAL A 8 20.63 -2.21 -2.69
C VAL A 8 19.93 -1.53 -3.87
N GLU A 9 18.60 -1.49 -3.91
CA GLU A 9 17.89 -0.78 -5.00
C GLU A 9 18.27 0.71 -5.10
N VAL A 10 18.43 1.37 -3.95
CA VAL A 10 18.83 2.78 -3.90
C VAL A 10 20.25 2.93 -4.45
N GLU A 11 21.19 2.09 -4.02
CA GLU A 11 22.57 2.13 -4.51
C GLU A 11 22.65 1.78 -6.00
N ASP A 12 21.87 0.82 -6.48
CA ASP A 12 21.78 0.47 -7.90
C ASP A 12 21.23 1.64 -8.73
N CYS A 13 20.23 2.35 -8.24
CA CYS A 13 19.71 3.55 -8.90
C CYS A 13 20.79 4.64 -9.01
N LEU A 14 21.56 4.86 -7.95
CA LEU A 14 22.66 5.83 -7.93
C LEU A 14 23.78 5.41 -8.88
N ALA A 15 24.11 4.12 -8.94
CA ALA A 15 25.13 3.58 -9.84
C ALA A 15 24.72 3.73 -11.31
N GLN A 16 23.48 3.36 -11.67
CA GLN A 16 22.93 3.50 -13.02
C GLN A 16 22.98 4.95 -13.51
N HIS A 17 22.78 5.91 -12.60
CA HIS A 17 22.79 7.34 -12.92
C HIS A 17 24.12 8.04 -12.63
N GLY A 18 25.18 7.29 -12.28
CA GLY A 18 26.49 7.86 -11.93
C GLY A 18 27.19 8.62 -13.07
N ASN A 19 26.75 8.38 -14.32
CA ASN A 19 27.21 9.08 -15.52
C ASN A 19 26.57 10.45 -15.71
N ARG A 20 25.45 10.75 -15.03
CA ARG A 20 24.81 12.07 -15.06
C ARG A 20 25.57 13.03 -14.16
N ARG A 21 26.42 13.86 -14.76
CA ARG A 21 27.25 14.85 -14.09
C ARG A 21 27.00 16.26 -14.62
N ASP A 22 27.19 17.25 -13.76
CA ASP A 22 27.18 18.66 -14.15
C ASP A 22 28.47 19.05 -14.91
N GLU A 23 28.52 20.29 -15.40
CA GLU A 23 29.69 20.88 -16.08
C GLU A 23 30.94 20.92 -15.18
N ARG A 24 30.76 20.79 -13.87
CA ARG A 24 31.82 20.77 -12.84
C ARG A 24 32.18 19.35 -12.41
N GLY A 25 31.65 18.32 -13.08
CA GLY A 25 31.92 16.91 -12.79
C GLY A 25 31.21 16.32 -11.56
N ARG A 26 30.28 17.05 -10.94
CA ARG A 26 29.50 16.58 -9.78
C ARG A 26 28.33 15.73 -10.22
N ARG A 27 28.03 14.66 -9.48
CA ARG A 27 26.86 13.81 -9.77
C ARG A 27 25.57 14.60 -9.56
N LEU A 28 24.67 14.51 -10.54
CA LEU A 28 23.34 15.14 -10.46
C LEU A 28 22.38 14.32 -9.62
N VAL A 29 22.48 13.00 -9.68
CA VAL A 29 21.66 12.07 -8.88
C VAL A 29 22.44 11.67 -7.63
N VAL A 30 21.91 12.05 -6.46
CA VAL A 30 22.56 11.87 -5.16
C VAL A 30 21.60 11.30 -4.11
N LYS A 31 22.14 10.58 -3.12
CA LYS A 31 21.40 10.17 -1.92
C LYS A 31 21.28 11.39 -1.01
N ASN A 32 20.05 11.83 -0.73
CA ASN A 32 19.77 12.99 0.12
C ASN A 32 18.89 12.59 1.31
N GLY A 33 19.51 11.98 2.31
CA GLY A 33 18.85 11.52 3.53
C GLY A 33 17.94 10.31 3.27
N SER A 34 16.91 10.19 4.11
CA SER A 34 15.95 9.08 4.09
C SER A 34 14.51 9.59 4.15
N LEU A 35 13.59 8.80 3.63
CA LEU A 35 12.16 8.98 3.84
C LEU A 35 11.79 8.61 5.29
N PRO A 36 10.64 9.08 5.79
CA PRO A 36 10.13 8.65 7.10
C PRO A 36 10.05 7.12 7.17
N GLU A 37 10.39 6.59 8.33
CA GLU A 37 10.22 5.18 8.64
C GLU A 37 8.74 4.79 8.47
N ARG A 38 8.52 3.62 7.87
CA ARG A 38 7.17 3.05 7.74
C ARG A 38 7.16 1.60 8.19
N GLU A 39 6.08 1.22 8.84
CA GLU A 39 5.85 -0.16 9.23
C GLU A 39 5.13 -0.91 8.11
N ILE A 40 5.68 -2.07 7.77
CA ILE A 40 5.09 -3.03 6.84
C ILE A 40 4.56 -4.19 7.66
N LEU A 41 3.25 -4.40 7.62
CA LEU A 41 2.63 -5.55 8.25
C LEU A 41 2.88 -6.79 7.38
N THR A 42 3.59 -7.77 7.95
CA THR A 42 3.83 -9.11 7.38
C THR A 42 3.22 -10.21 8.26
N GLY A 43 3.12 -11.43 7.76
CA GLY A 43 2.45 -12.53 8.48
C GLY A 43 3.17 -12.93 9.77
N ALA A 44 4.45 -12.56 9.87
CA ALA A 44 5.29 -12.76 11.04
C ALA A 44 5.30 -11.54 11.99
N GLY A 45 4.62 -10.44 11.65
CA GLY A 45 4.60 -9.21 12.44
C GLY A 45 4.92 -7.94 11.64
N ALA A 46 4.92 -6.80 12.33
CA ALA A 46 5.33 -5.52 11.77
C ALA A 46 6.84 -5.48 11.57
N ILE A 47 7.28 -5.04 10.39
CA ILE A 47 8.68 -4.79 10.06
C ILE A 47 8.81 -3.32 9.70
N SER A 48 9.61 -2.58 10.47
CA SER A 48 9.92 -1.19 10.18
C SER A 48 11.00 -1.10 9.11
N VAL A 49 10.77 -0.26 8.10
CA VAL A 49 11.71 -0.02 7.00
C VAL A 49 11.89 1.47 6.77
N THR A 50 13.13 1.84 6.44
CA THR A 50 13.50 3.21 6.11
C THR A 50 14.14 3.23 4.73
N GLN A 51 13.62 4.05 3.81
CA GLN A 51 14.12 4.12 2.45
C GLN A 51 15.04 5.33 2.25
N GLY A 52 16.22 5.12 1.67
CA GLY A 52 17.09 6.22 1.25
C GLY A 52 16.43 7.07 0.15
N ARG A 53 16.52 8.40 0.27
CA ARG A 53 15.92 9.31 -0.71
C ARG A 53 16.92 9.62 -1.82
N VAL A 54 16.55 9.32 -3.06
CA VAL A 54 17.31 9.74 -4.24
C VAL A 54 16.81 11.10 -4.71
N ARG A 55 17.72 12.05 -4.88
CA ARG A 55 17.43 13.40 -5.38
C ARG A 55 18.21 13.65 -6.66
N ASP A 56 17.50 14.09 -7.69
CA ASP A 56 18.09 14.62 -8.92
C ASP A 56 18.18 16.16 -8.82
N ASN A 57 19.39 16.70 -8.95
CA ASN A 57 19.70 18.13 -8.92
C ASN A 57 19.67 18.79 -10.32
N THR A 58 19.20 18.08 -11.35
CA THR A 58 19.04 18.64 -12.69
C THR A 58 18.15 19.89 -12.66
N ALA A 59 18.63 20.97 -13.29
CA ALA A 59 17.95 22.26 -13.31
C ALA A 59 16.58 22.16 -14.01
N ASP A 60 16.54 21.43 -15.13
CA ASP A 60 15.34 21.15 -15.91
C ASP A 60 14.47 20.09 -15.21
N PRO A 61 13.24 20.42 -14.76
CA PRO A 61 12.35 19.48 -14.08
C PRO A 61 11.89 18.32 -14.97
N ASP A 62 11.76 18.52 -16.29
CA ASP A 62 11.26 17.49 -17.21
C ASP A 62 12.29 16.38 -17.47
N LYS A 63 13.57 16.66 -17.18
CA LYS A 63 14.68 15.72 -17.32
C LYS A 63 15.04 15.01 -16.01
N ARG A 64 14.33 15.29 -14.92
CA ARG A 64 14.63 14.72 -13.61
C ARG A 64 14.26 13.25 -13.55
N VAL A 65 15.19 12.47 -13.03
CA VAL A 65 14.96 11.07 -12.71
C VAL A 65 14.19 10.98 -11.41
N THR A 66 13.06 10.27 -11.45
CA THR A 66 12.32 9.90 -10.24
C THR A 66 12.66 8.47 -9.86
N PHE A 67 13.05 8.26 -8.61
CA PHE A 67 13.27 6.93 -8.07
C PHE A 67 11.96 6.35 -7.55
N SER A 68 11.57 5.20 -8.10
CA SER A 68 10.44 4.39 -7.63
C SER A 68 10.97 3.00 -7.27
N PRO A 69 10.89 2.57 -5.99
CA PRO A 69 11.35 1.25 -5.57
C PRO A 69 10.49 0.15 -6.20
N SER A 70 11.12 -0.93 -6.65
CA SER A 70 10.44 -2.06 -7.30
C SER A 70 10.13 -3.20 -6.31
N VAL A 71 11.00 -3.40 -5.32
CA VAL A 71 10.85 -4.40 -4.26
C VAL A 71 9.64 -4.11 -3.37
N LEU A 72 9.37 -2.83 -3.08
CA LEU A 72 8.25 -2.41 -2.25
C LEU A 72 7.64 -1.10 -2.76
N PRO A 73 6.45 -1.13 -3.39
CA PRO A 73 5.76 0.07 -3.80
C PRO A 73 5.60 1.04 -2.62
N ALA A 74 5.80 2.33 -2.86
CA ALA A 74 5.82 3.33 -1.79
C ALA A 74 4.50 3.44 -1.00
N TYR A 75 3.39 3.02 -1.60
CA TYR A 75 2.06 2.98 -1.00
C TYR A 75 1.75 1.69 -0.23
N LEU A 76 2.62 0.68 -0.29
CA LEU A 76 2.37 -0.63 0.30
C LEU A 76 2.59 -0.58 1.82
N ARG A 77 1.48 -0.59 2.57
CA ARG A 77 1.48 -0.70 4.04
C ARG A 77 1.25 -2.13 4.56
N LYS A 78 0.69 -3.00 3.72
CA LYS A 78 0.37 -4.40 4.03
C LYS A 78 0.86 -5.30 2.90
N THR A 79 1.55 -6.39 3.23
CA THR A 79 1.99 -7.36 2.22
C THR A 79 0.96 -8.48 2.08
N GLN A 80 0.63 -8.84 0.83
CA GLN A 80 -0.38 -9.83 0.45
C GLN A 80 -0.13 -11.24 1.05
N ALA A 81 1.10 -11.52 1.47
CA ALA A 81 1.48 -12.73 2.21
C ALA A 81 0.68 -12.94 3.53
N ILE A 82 0.02 -11.90 4.09
CA ILE A 82 -0.93 -12.07 5.21
C ILE A 82 -2.35 -12.38 4.73
N GLU A 83 -2.79 -11.77 3.63
CA GLU A 83 -4.17 -11.92 3.17
C GLU A 83 -4.45 -13.33 2.64
N GLU A 84 -3.43 -14.03 2.12
CA GLU A 84 -3.55 -15.47 1.80
C GLU A 84 -3.81 -16.36 3.04
N LEU A 85 -3.48 -15.88 4.25
CA LEU A 85 -3.71 -16.61 5.50
C LEU A 85 -5.05 -16.27 6.18
N ILE A 86 -5.78 -15.26 5.70
CA ILE A 86 -7.09 -14.85 6.23
C ILE A 86 -8.07 -14.79 5.06
N PRO A 87 -8.65 -15.94 4.60
CA PRO A 87 -9.69 -16.59 5.39
C PRO A 87 -9.87 -18.10 5.13
N ARG A 88 -8.85 -18.97 5.27
CA ARG A 88 -9.15 -20.42 5.44
C ARG A 88 -9.66 -20.75 6.85
N PHE A 89 -9.59 -19.78 7.77
CA PHE A 89 -9.95 -19.92 9.18
C PHE A 89 -11.08 -18.98 9.65
N VAL A 90 -11.92 -18.45 8.75
CA VAL A 90 -13.17 -17.75 9.09
C VAL A 90 -14.41 -18.62 8.76
N TRP A 91 -14.26 -19.95 8.78
CA TRP A 91 -15.41 -20.86 8.55
C TRP A 91 -15.68 -21.90 9.64
N LYS A 92 -15.13 -21.78 10.84
CA LYS A 92 -15.68 -22.51 11.99
C LYS A 92 -16.90 -21.79 12.58
N ARG A 93 -18.01 -21.90 11.83
CA ARG A 93 -19.39 -22.10 12.30
C ARG A 93 -19.98 -21.00 13.20
N MET A 94 -20.60 -19.99 12.60
CA MET A 94 -21.70 -19.28 13.25
C MET A 94 -22.93 -20.20 13.27
N PRO A 95 -23.50 -20.59 14.43
CA PRO A 95 -24.82 -21.19 14.45
C PRO A 95 -25.85 -20.09 14.15
N THR A 96 -26.44 -20.09 12.95
CA THR A 96 -27.60 -19.24 12.66
C THR A 96 -28.84 -19.84 13.36
N LYS A 97 -28.90 -19.74 14.69
CA LYS A 97 -30.14 -20.00 15.43
C LYS A 97 -30.79 -18.68 15.81
N SER A 98 -31.80 -18.33 15.00
CA SER A 98 -33.12 -17.88 15.43
C SER A 98 -33.20 -17.06 16.73
N SER A 99 -33.23 -15.74 16.58
CA SER A 99 -34.10 -14.83 17.33
C SER A 99 -34.05 -13.53 16.54
N GLY A 100 -35.07 -13.16 15.77
CA GLY A 100 -36.42 -12.98 16.25
C GLY A 100 -36.79 -11.51 16.36
N TYR A 101 -36.13 -10.57 15.66
CA TYR A 101 -36.64 -9.21 15.44
C TYR A 101 -36.15 -8.69 14.10
N TRP A 102 -37.02 -8.71 13.09
CA TRP A 102 -36.90 -7.82 11.94
C TRP A 102 -38.11 -6.90 11.94
N CYS A 103 -37.81 -5.63 12.15
CA CYS A 103 -38.70 -4.50 12.07
C CYS A 103 -39.47 -4.50 10.74
N GLU A 104 -40.78 -4.69 10.85
CA GLU A 104 -41.82 -3.76 10.38
C GLU A 104 -41.36 -2.62 9.45
N TRP A 105 -40.94 -2.91 8.22
CA TRP A 105 -40.89 -1.94 7.11
C TRP A 105 -41.10 -2.65 5.77
N ALA A 106 -42.32 -3.18 5.56
CA ALA A 106 -42.81 -3.53 4.22
C ALA A 106 -44.35 -3.65 4.25
N ARG A 107 -45.07 -2.54 4.02
CA ARG A 107 -46.46 -2.59 3.52
C ARG A 107 -46.46 -2.22 2.04
N PRO A 108 -46.70 -3.15 1.12
CA PRO A 108 -47.17 -2.84 -0.22
C PRO A 108 -48.70 -2.73 -0.22
N LEU A 109 -49.19 -1.64 -0.84
CA LEU A 109 -50.46 -1.50 -1.55
C LEU A 109 -51.64 -2.39 -1.09
N GLY A 110 -52.47 -1.85 -0.20
CA GLY A 110 -53.78 -2.41 0.11
C GLY A 110 -54.86 -1.90 -0.84
N SER A 111 -55.19 -2.68 -1.88
CA SER A 111 -56.49 -2.64 -2.55
C SER A 111 -57.40 -3.72 -1.95
N ARG A 112 -58.53 -3.31 -1.37
CA ARG A 112 -59.71 -4.17 -1.06
C ARG A 112 -60.88 -3.21 -0.79
N ILE A 113 -61.80 -2.97 -1.73
CA ILE A 113 -62.96 -3.82 -2.09
C ILE A 113 -63.84 -4.17 -0.87
N LEU A 114 -65.01 -3.51 -0.86
CA LEU A 114 -66.35 -3.86 -0.36
C LEU A 114 -66.62 -4.11 1.15
N LEU A 115 -67.51 -3.27 1.70
CA LEU A 115 -68.82 -3.57 2.34
C LEU A 115 -69.27 -2.28 3.07
N ARG A 116 -70.25 -1.50 2.59
CA ARG A 116 -71.72 -1.65 2.76
C ARG A 116 -72.10 -1.86 4.24
N GLN A 117 -72.37 -0.80 4.99
CA GLN A 117 -73.67 -0.13 5.19
C GLN A 117 -73.43 1.24 5.83
#